data_AF-A0A0H3CWG8-F1
#
_entry.id   AF-A0A0H3CWG8-F1
#
_cell.length_a   1.000
_cell.length_b   1.000
_cell.length_c   1.000
_cell.angle_alpha   90.00
_cell.angle_beta   90.00
_cell.angle_gamma   90.00
#
_symmetry.space_group_name_H-M   'P 1'
#
loop_
_entity.id
_entity.type
_entity.pdbx_description
1 polymer ?
#
loop_
_entity_poly.entity_id
_entity_poly.type
_entity_poly.pdbx_seq_one_letter_code
_entity_poly.pdbx_strand_id
1 'polypeptide(L)'
;MVLTVRFLTELALLGGLALAGTRLGGGVALAIVDAVLLPVAAAALWGLFVAPRARRRLPEPARFLLEFALFAVTGVVLALVGWLVVGIVLAVAGIGVATLTRVAAKDG
;
A
#
# COMPACT_ATOMS: atom_id res chain seq x y z
N MET A 1 -8.35 9.39 -15.23
CA MET A 1 -8.94 8.18 -14.61
C MET A 1 -7.90 7.35 -13.87
N VAL A 2 -6.83 6.87 -14.52
CA VAL A 2 -5.81 6.00 -13.88
C VAL A 2 -5.19 6.60 -12.61
N LEU A 3 -4.86 7.90 -12.62
CA LEU A 3 -4.33 8.60 -11.44
C LEU A 3 -5.31 8.64 -10.26
N THR A 4 -6.61 8.78 -10.54
CA THR A 4 -7.66 8.76 -9.51
C THR A 4 -7.72 7.39 -8.85
N VAL A 5 -7.72 6.32 -9.66
CA VAL A 5 -7.71 4.94 -9.13
C VAL A 5 -6.43 4.69 -8.33
N ARG A 6 -5.28 5.17 -8.80
CA ARG A 6 -4.01 5.08 -8.06
C ARG A 6 -4.12 5.72 -6.69
N PHE A 7 -4.62 6.96 -6.63
CA PHE A 7 -4.81 7.66 -5.36
C PHE A 7 -5.78 6.91 -4.43
N LEU A 8 -6.89 6.40 -4.96
CA LEU A 8 -7.84 5.61 -4.17
C LEU A 8 -7.22 4.33 -3.63
N THR A 9 -6.37 3.64 -4.40
CA THR A 9 -5.65 2.45 -3.92
C THR A 9 -4.60 2.79 -2.86
N GLU A 10 -3.91 3.92 -2.98
CA GLU A 10 -2.97 4.41 -1.94
C GLU A 10 -3.72 4.72 -0.64
N LEU A 11 -4.88 5.40 -0.73
CA LEU A 11 -5.71 5.69 0.44
C LEU A 11 -6.28 4.41 1.07
N ALA A 12 -6.76 3.47 0.25
CA ALA A 12 -7.26 2.19 0.72
C ALA A 12 -6.16 1.33 1.36
N LEU A 13 -4.92 1.42 0.88
CA LEU A 13 -3.77 0.79 1.52
C LEU A 13 -3.55 1.33 2.93
N LEU A 14 -3.48 2.66 3.08
CA LEU A 14 -3.25 3.29 4.38
C LEU A 14 -4.42 3.06 5.34
N GLY A 15 -5.65 3.26 4.88
CA GLY A 15 -6.86 3.03 5.68
C GLY A 15 -7.02 1.55 6.05
N GLY A 16 -6.71 0.64 5.12
CA GLY A 16 -6.74 -0.80 5.35
C GLY A 16 -5.76 -1.23 6.44
N LEU A 17 -4.51 -0.75 6.39
CA LEU A 17 -3.51 -1.01 7.43
C LEU A 17 -3.92 -0.43 8.80
N ALA A 18 -4.45 0.79 8.83
CA ALA A 18 -4.93 1.41 10.06
C ALA A 18 -6.05 0.59 10.72
N LEU A 19 -7.05 0.19 9.93
CA LEU A 19 -8.17 -0.61 10.41
C LEU A 19 -7.74 -2.02 10.81
N ALA A 20 -6.89 -2.67 10.01
CA ALA A 20 -6.39 -4.00 10.31
C ALA A 20 -5.52 -4.01 11.58
N GLY A 21 -4.73 -2.96 11.82
CA GLY A 21 -3.93 -2.80 13.04
C GLY A 21 -4.76 -2.90 14.32
N THR A 22 -6.02 -2.41 14.30
CA THR A 22 -6.93 -2.55 15.45
C THR A 22 -7.37 -4.00 15.75
N ARG A 23 -7.11 -4.93 14.84
CA ARG A 23 -7.62 -6.32 14.86
C ARG A 23 -6.53 -7.40 14.88
N LEU A 24 -5.24 -7.03 14.95
CA LEU A 24 -4.12 -7.99 14.95
C LEU A 24 -3.96 -8.76 16.27
N GLY A 25 -4.67 -8.36 17.32
CA GLY A 25 -4.59 -8.98 18.66
C GLY A 25 -3.64 -8.22 19.60
N GLY A 26 -3.49 -8.67 20.84
CA GLY A 26 -2.55 -8.08 21.80
C GLY A 26 -3.11 -7.01 22.75
N GLY A 27 -4.42 -6.76 22.74
CA GLY A 27 -5.08 -5.80 23.64
C GLY A 27 -5.04 -4.35 23.14
N VAL A 28 -5.66 -3.44 23.88
CA VAL A 28 -5.95 -2.06 23.42
C VAL A 28 -4.68 -1.26 23.10
N ALA A 29 -3.64 -1.37 23.92
CA ALA A 29 -2.40 -0.62 23.70
C ALA A 29 -1.70 -1.04 22.40
N LEU A 30 -1.58 -2.36 22.15
CA LEU A 30 -0.98 -2.86 20.91
C LEU A 30 -1.85 -2.53 19.69
N ALA A 31 -3.17 -2.61 19.81
CA ALA A 31 -4.08 -2.20 18.74
C ALA A 31 -3.89 -0.73 18.32
N ILE A 32 -3.67 0.18 19.28
CA ILE A 32 -3.38 1.60 18.99
C ILE A 32 -2.01 1.73 18.30
N VAL A 33 -0.99 1.04 18.81
CA VAL A 33 0.36 1.06 18.23
C VAL A 33 0.32 0.57 16.78
N ASP A 34 -0.28 -0.59 16.51
CA ASP A 34 -0.34 -1.17 15.16
C ASP A 34 -1.17 -0.32 14.19
N ALA A 35 -2.30 0.20 14.64
CA ALA A 35 -3.17 1.08 13.83
C ALA A 35 -2.48 2.38 13.39
N VAL A 36 -1.46 2.83 14.11
CA VAL A 36 -0.65 4.01 13.75
C VAL A 36 0.62 3.60 13.01
N LEU A 37 1.36 2.64 13.54
CA LEU A 37 2.68 2.26 13.06
C LEU A 37 2.64 1.69 11.64
N LEU A 38 1.67 0.81 11.34
CA LEU A 38 1.56 0.19 10.02
C LEU A 38 1.32 1.21 8.90
N PRO A 39 0.29 2.07 8.94
CA PRO A 39 0.09 3.06 7.88
C PRO A 39 1.20 4.12 7.86
N VAL A 40 1.76 4.52 9.01
CA VAL A 40 2.87 5.48 9.04
C VAL A 40 4.12 4.90 8.38
N ALA A 41 4.46 3.64 8.66
CA ALA A 41 5.59 2.97 8.02
C ALA A 41 5.39 2.87 6.51
N ALA A 42 4.19 2.46 6.06
CA ALA A 42 3.86 2.39 4.65
C ALA A 42 3.93 3.77 3.97
N ALA A 43 3.35 4.80 4.57
CA ALA A 43 3.38 6.17 4.07
C ALA A 43 4.82 6.73 4.03
N ALA A 44 5.65 6.43 5.02
CA ALA A 44 7.04 6.85 5.05
C ALA A 44 7.86 6.18 3.95
N LEU A 45 7.72 4.86 3.76
CA LEU A 45 8.36 4.13 2.67
C LEU A 45 7.92 4.67 1.31
N TRP A 46 6.62 4.90 1.13
CA TRP A 46 6.08 5.46 -0.11
C TRP A 46 6.59 6.88 -0.36
N GLY A 47 6.51 7.77 0.62
CA GLY A 47 6.94 9.15 0.53
C GLY A 47 8.45 9.30 0.30
N LEU A 48 9.26 8.41 0.87
CA LEU A 48 10.70 8.46 0.77
C LEU A 48 11.25 7.92 -0.55
N PHE A 49 10.59 6.90 -1.12
CA PHE A 49 11.13 6.10 -2.23
C PHE A 49 10.27 6.09 -3.51
N VAL A 50 8.96 6.31 -3.40
CA VAL A 50 8.01 6.14 -4.52
C VAL A 50 7.49 7.47 -5.05
N ALA A 51 7.13 8.40 -4.15
CA ALA A 51 6.45 9.65 -4.50
C ALA A 51 7.21 10.48 -5.57
N PRO A 52 6.51 11.30 -6.39
CA PRO A 52 7.16 12.11 -7.42
C PRO A 52 8.24 13.04 -6.88
N ARG A 53 8.05 13.57 -5.66
CA ARG A 53 8.99 14.44 -4.93
C ARG A 53 9.77 13.71 -3.84
N ALA A 54 9.85 12.38 -3.93
CA ALA A 54 10.58 11.56 -2.97
C ALA A 54 12.06 11.96 -2.90
N ARG A 55 12.57 12.20 -1.69
CA ARG A 55 13.97 12.60 -1.46
C ARG A 55 14.97 11.54 -1.93
N ARG A 56 14.60 10.26 -1.82
CA ARG A 56 15.43 9.11 -2.20
C ARG A 56 14.68 8.24 -3.21
N ARG A 57 14.08 8.88 -4.22
CA ARG A 57 13.26 8.18 -5.20
C ARG A 57 14.02 7.02 -5.84
N LEU A 58 13.45 5.82 -5.77
CA LEU A 58 14.09 4.62 -6.32
C LEU A 58 14.00 4.60 -7.87
N PRO A 59 15.03 4.06 -8.55
CA PRO A 59 14.94 3.76 -9.97
C PRO A 59 14.00 2.57 -10.23
N GLU A 60 13.52 2.44 -11.46
CA GLU A 60 12.89 1.19 -11.90
C GLU A 60 13.99 0.12 -12.13
N PRO A 61 13.74 -1.17 -11.80
CA PRO A 61 12.48 -1.76 -11.34
C PRO A 61 12.28 -1.74 -9.81
N ALA A 62 13.26 -1.26 -9.03
CA ALA A 62 13.21 -1.30 -7.56
C ALA A 62 11.98 -0.55 -6.99
N ARG A 63 11.59 0.57 -7.61
CA ARG A 63 10.38 1.30 -7.23
C ARG A 63 9.11 0.45 -7.39
N PHE A 64 8.99 -0.28 -8.50
CA PHE A 64 7.86 -1.20 -8.70
C PHE A 64 7.83 -2.31 -7.67
N LEU A 65 8.98 -2.90 -7.34
CA LEU A 65 9.06 -3.95 -6.33
C LEU A 65 8.62 -3.46 -4.95
N LEU A 66 8.93 -2.21 -4.59
CA LEU A 66 8.45 -1.62 -3.35
C LEU A 66 6.94 -1.36 -3.37
N GLU A 67 6.40 -0.80 -4.45
CA GLU A 67 4.94 -0.64 -4.61
C GLU A 67 4.21 -1.99 -4.51
N PHE A 68 4.73 -3.00 -5.20
CA PHE A 68 4.22 -4.37 -5.15
C PHE A 68 4.24 -4.92 -3.72
N ALA A 69 5.38 -4.78 -3.03
CA ALA A 69 5.53 -5.27 -1.67
C ALA A 69 4.53 -4.60 -0.71
N LEU A 70 4.35 -3.27 -0.81
CA LEU A 70 3.41 -2.54 0.04
C LEU A 70 1.96 -3.01 -0.17
N PHE A 71 1.53 -3.19 -1.42
CA PHE A 71 0.18 -3.72 -1.71
C PHE A 71 0.02 -5.19 -1.32
N ALA A 72 1.00 -6.03 -1.60
CA ALA A 72 0.96 -7.45 -1.25
C ALA A 72 0.92 -7.67 0.27
N VAL A 73 1.80 -6.99 1.02
CA VAL A 73 1.81 -7.04 2.49
C VAL A 73 0.49 -6.55 3.05
N THR A 74 -0.06 -5.45 2.52
CA THR A 74 -1.38 -4.96 2.96
C THR A 74 -2.48 -5.99 2.70
N GLY A 75 -2.47 -6.65 1.54
CA GLY A 75 -3.40 -7.73 1.24
C GLY A 75 -3.31 -8.89 2.24
N VAL A 76 -2.08 -9.29 2.60
CA VAL A 76 -1.84 -10.33 3.62
C VAL A 76 -2.33 -9.89 5.00
N VAL A 77 -2.01 -8.67 5.44
CA VAL A 77 -2.46 -8.13 6.73
C VAL A 77 -3.99 -8.09 6.81
N LEU A 78 -4.67 -7.67 5.74
CA LEU A 78 -6.13 -7.69 5.66
C LEU A 78 -6.70 -9.12 5.71
N ALA A 79 -6.04 -10.08 5.06
CA ALA A 79 -6.45 -11.48 5.12
C ALA A 79 -6.31 -12.06 6.54
N LEU A 80 -5.24 -11.72 7.27
CA LEU A 80 -5.00 -12.18 8.64
C LEU A 80 -6.10 -11.72 9.62
N VAL A 81 -6.74 -10.57 9.36
CA VAL A 81 -7.86 -10.07 10.17
C VAL A 81 -9.25 -10.47 9.63
N GLY A 82 -9.30 -11.45 8.72
CA GLY A 82 -10.52 -12.03 8.18
C GLY A 82 -11.09 -11.32 6.95
N TRP A 83 -10.40 -10.32 6.40
CA TRP A 83 -10.85 -9.55 5.22
C TRP A 83 -10.19 -10.03 3.93
N LEU A 84 -10.17 -11.35 3.70
CA LEU A 84 -9.46 -11.98 2.59
C LEU A 84 -9.82 -11.38 1.22
N VAL A 85 -11.12 -11.27 0.91
CA VAL A 85 -11.58 -10.76 -0.39
C VAL A 85 -11.13 -9.31 -0.61
N VAL A 86 -11.28 -8.46 0.42
CA VAL A 86 -10.84 -7.06 0.36
C VAL A 86 -9.33 -6.98 0.16
N GLY A 87 -8.57 -7.82 0.88
CA GLY A 87 -7.12 -7.90 0.75
C GLY A 87 -6.66 -8.27 -0.65
N ILE A 88 -7.26 -9.30 -1.25
CA ILE A 88 -6.97 -9.74 -2.63
C ILE A 88 -7.30 -8.62 -3.62
N VAL A 89 -8.51 -8.05 -3.54
CA VAL A 89 -8.97 -6.99 -4.45
C VAL A 89 -8.03 -5.79 -4.39
N LEU A 90 -7.67 -5.33 -3.18
CA LEU A 90 -6.78 -4.19 -3.00
C LEU A 90 -5.38 -4.48 -3.55
N ALA A 91 -4.80 -5.65 -3.26
CA ALA A 91 -3.49 -6.03 -3.74
C ALA A 91 -3.45 -6.07 -5.28
N VAL A 92 -4.42 -6.76 -5.90
CA VAL A 92 -4.51 -6.88 -7.36
C VAL A 92 -4.77 -5.53 -8.02
N ALA A 93 -5.69 -4.73 -7.50
CA ALA A 93 -5.99 -3.40 -8.06
C ALA A 93 -4.79 -2.45 -7.94
N GLY A 94 -4.15 -2.38 -6.78
CA GLY A 94 -2.98 -1.54 -6.54
C GLY A 94 -1.80 -1.90 -7.43
N ILE A 95 -1.46 -3.20 -7.50
CA ILE A 95 -0.39 -3.71 -8.37
C ILE A 95 -0.73 -3.48 -9.84
N GLY A 96 -1.97 -3.77 -10.27
CA GLY A 96 -2.41 -3.56 -11.63
C GLY A 96 -2.29 -2.10 -12.07
N VAL A 97 -2.72 -1.16 -11.22
CA VAL A 97 -2.58 0.28 -11.51
C VAL A 97 -1.11 0.73 -11.51
N ALA A 98 -0.29 0.20 -10.61
CA ALA A 98 1.16 0.42 -10.61
C ALA A 98 1.81 -0.04 -11.93
N THR A 99 1.39 -1.19 -12.47
CA THR A 99 1.86 -1.68 -13.78
C THR A 99 1.35 -0.79 -14.92
N LEU A 100 0.05 -0.48 -14.95
CA LEU A 100 -0.56 0.33 -16.01
C LEU A 100 0.08 1.71 -16.14
N THR A 101 0.36 2.38 -15.02
CA THR A 101 1.02 3.70 -15.03
C THR A 101 2.44 3.67 -15.57
N ARG A 102 3.11 2.52 -15.53
CA ARG A 102 4.46 2.34 -16.10
C ARG A 102 4.42 2.06 -17.59
N VAL A 103 3.49 1.22 -18.04
CA VAL A 103 3.33 0.90 -19.47
C VAL A 103 2.93 2.16 -20.22
N ALA A 104 1.91 2.88 -19.73
CA ALA A 104 1.45 4.12 -20.36
C ALA A 104 2.53 5.22 -20.41
N ALA A 105 3.50 5.21 -19.49
CA ALA A 105 4.62 6.15 -19.48
C ALA A 105 5.77 5.75 -20.42
N LYS A 106 5.79 4.51 -20.92
CA LYS A 106 6.78 4.02 -21.87
C LYS A 106 6.36 4.27 -23.33
N ASP A 107 5.05 4.39 -23.58
CA ASP A 107 4.45 4.48 -24.92
C ASP A 107 4.22 5.93 -25.40
N GLY A 108 4.64 6.95 -24.63
CA GLY A 108 4.53 8.38 -24.97
C GLY A 108 5.87 9.09 -24.91
#